data_AF-A0A960UI02-F1
#
_entry.id   AF-A0A960UI02-F1
#
_cell.length_a   1.000
_cell.length_b   1.000
_cell.length_c   1.000
_cell.angle_alpha   90.00
_cell.angle_beta   90.00
_cell.angle_gamma   90.00
#
_symmetry.space_group_name_H-M   'P 1'
#
loop_
_entity.id
_entity.type
_entity.pdbx_description
1 polymer ?
#
loop_
_entity_poly.entity_id
_entity_poly.type
_entity_poly.pdbx_seq_one_letter_code
_entity_poly.pdbx_strand_id
1 'polypeptide(L)' 'PAAAGQDVADRLVAAGVKAILNFAPVKLKEPESVFIRNVNLSIALESLSYSLSKHSKLKPL' A
#
# COMPACT_ATOMS: atom_id res chain seq x y z
N PRO A 1 4.11 -13.30 5.90
CA PRO A 1 5.39 -13.66 5.24
C PRO A 1 5.36 -13.28 3.76
N ALA A 2 6.49 -12.87 3.17
CA ALA A 2 6.53 -12.35 1.79
C ALA A 2 6.02 -13.32 0.72
N ALA A 3 6.27 -14.62 0.91
CA ALA A 3 5.79 -15.67 0.02
C ALA A 3 4.26 -15.67 -0.14
N ALA A 4 3.52 -15.49 0.97
CA ALA A 4 2.06 -15.50 0.94
C ALA A 4 1.45 -14.32 0.16
N GLY A 5 2.16 -13.19 0.05
CA GLY A 5 1.70 -12.04 -0.72
C GLY A 5 1.69 -12.31 -2.22
N GLN A 6 2.74 -12.97 -2.73
CA GLN A 6 2.86 -13.29 -4.15
C GLN A 6 1.85 -14.36 -4.57
N ASP A 7 1.69 -15.43 -3.77
CA ASP A 7 0.73 -16.50 -4.08
C ASP A 7 -0.70 -15.98 -4.20
N VAL A 8 -1.08 -15.03 -3.34
CA VAL A 8 -2.40 -14.37 -3.41
C VAL A 8 -2.51 -13.49 -4.66
N ALA A 9 -1.46 -12.71 -4.96
CA ALA A 9 -1.44 -11.87 -6.16
C ALA A 9 -1.59 -12.69 -7.44
N ASP A 10 -0.88 -13.81 -7.56
CA ASP A 10 -0.92 -14.70 -8.72
C ASP A 10 -2.32 -15.29 -8.92
N ARG A 11 -3.00 -15.68 -7.83
CA ARG A 11 -4.39 -16.16 -7.89
C ARG A 11 -5.37 -15.09 -8.33
N LEU A 12 -5.18 -13.84 -7.89
CA LEU A 12 -6.02 -12.71 -8.31
C LEU A 12 -5.81 -12.40 -9.80
N VAL A 13 -4.56 -12.42 -10.27
CA VAL A 13 -4.21 -12.27 -11.69
C VAL A 13 -4.88 -13.37 -12.53
N ALA A 14 -4.78 -14.63 -12.11
CA ALA A 14 -5.40 -15.76 -12.79
C ALA A 14 -6.95 -15.67 -12.83
N ALA A 15 -7.56 -15.04 -11.83
CA ALA A 15 -8.99 -14.75 -11.80
C ALA A 15 -9.41 -13.56 -12.69
N GLY A 16 -8.47 -12.89 -13.36
CA GLY A 16 -8.74 -11.79 -14.29
C GLY A 16 -8.81 -10.41 -13.64
N VAL A 17 -8.41 -10.27 -12.37
CA VAL A 17 -8.29 -8.96 -11.69
C VAL A 17 -7.31 -8.08 -12.47
N LYS A 18 -7.67 -6.79 -12.65
CA LYS A 18 -6.87 -5.83 -13.44
C LYS A 18 -6.06 -4.86 -12.59
N ALA A 19 -6.35 -4.76 -11.30
CA ALA A 19 -5.60 -3.91 -10.38
C ALA A 19 -5.54 -4.50 -8.97
N ILE A 20 -4.38 -4.38 -8.32
CA ILE A 20 -4.15 -4.81 -6.94
C ILE A 20 -3.63 -3.62 -6.14
N LEU A 21 -4.30 -3.33 -5.02
CA LEU A 21 -3.82 -2.39 -4.02
C LEU A 21 -3.09 -3.16 -2.90
N ASN A 22 -1.76 -3.12 -2.92
CA ASN A 22 -0.93 -3.89 -2.02
C ASN A 22 -0.57 -3.09 -0.75
N PHE A 23 -1.06 -3.55 0.39
CA PHE A 23 -0.72 -3.02 1.72
C PHE A 23 0.34 -3.85 2.45
N ALA A 24 0.74 -4.99 1.90
CA ALA A 24 1.75 -5.83 2.51
C ALA A 24 3.13 -5.15 2.42
N PRO A 25 4.03 -5.35 3.40
CA PRO A 25 5.36 -4.76 3.41
C PRO A 25 6.33 -5.49 2.47
N VAL A 26 5.82 -5.95 1.32
CA VAL A 26 6.55 -6.77 0.36
C VAL A 26 6.19 -6.31 -1.04
N LYS A 27 7.20 -6.24 -1.90
CA LYS A 27 7.01 -5.85 -3.29
C LYS A 27 6.53 -7.07 -4.08
N LEU A 28 5.31 -6.99 -4.59
CA LEU A 28 4.77 -8.01 -5.49
C LEU A 28 5.39 -7.85 -6.89
N LYS A 29 5.55 -8.97 -7.60
CA LYS A 29 5.88 -8.97 -9.03
C LYS A 29 4.66 -8.51 -9.81
N GLU A 30 4.85 -7.50 -10.65
CA GLU A 30 3.80 -6.91 -11.47
C GLU A 30 3.82 -7.51 -12.88
N PRO A 31 2.80 -8.28 -13.28
CA PRO A 31 2.65 -8.72 -14.66
C PRO A 31 2.05 -7.59 -15.51
N GLU A 32 2.38 -7.53 -16.81
CA GLU A 32 1.93 -6.46 -17.72
C GLU A 32 0.41 -6.30 -17.82
N SER A 33 -0.35 -7.33 -17.44
CA SER A 33 -1.81 -7.37 -17.52
C SER A 33 -2.53 -6.82 -16.28
N VAL A 34 -1.81 -6.49 -15.21
CA VAL A 34 -2.37 -6.07 -13.91
C VAL A 34 -1.57 -4.91 -13.33
N PHE A 35 -2.26 -3.84 -12.95
CA PHE A 35 -1.65 -2.68 -12.30
C PHE A 35 -1.52 -2.90 -10.78
N ILE A 36 -0.31 -2.80 -10.23
CA ILE A 36 -0.08 -2.99 -8.79
C ILE A 36 0.32 -1.67 -8.13
N ARG A 37 -0.52 -1.18 -7.22
CA ARG A 37 -0.22 0.01 -6.40
C ARG A 37 0.13 -0.39 -4.97
N ASN A 38 1.35 -0.08 -4.56
CA ASN A 38 1.80 -0.29 -3.17
C ASN A 38 1.37 0.89 -2.29
N VAL A 39 0.80 0.59 -1.13
CA VAL A 39 0.38 1.58 -0.14
C VAL A 39 1.16 1.39 1.15
N ASN A 40 1.94 2.40 1.50
CA ASN A 40 2.56 2.49 2.81
C ASN A 40 1.67 3.33 3.74
N LEU A 41 0.96 2.66 4.63
CA LEU A 41 0.05 3.32 5.58
C LEU A 41 0.81 4.23 6.56
N SER A 42 2.05 3.88 6.94
CA SER A 42 2.85 4.71 7.83
C SER A 42 3.12 6.08 7.22
N ILE A 43 3.45 6.14 5.93
CA ILE A 43 3.65 7.41 5.20
C ILE A 43 2.35 8.21 5.13
N ALA A 44 1.21 7.53 4.88
CA ALA A 44 -0.09 8.20 4.83
C ALA A 44 -0.47 8.81 6.20
N LEU A 45 -0.23 8.08 7.28
CA LEU A 45 -0.48 8.55 8.65
C LEU A 45 0.49 9.65 9.08
N GLU A 46 1.77 9.57 8.68
CA GLU A 46 2.76 10.61 8.91
C GLU A 46 2.37 11.91 8.20
N SER A 47 1.96 11.81 6.93
CA SER A 47 1.46 12.96 6.16
C SER A 47 0.22 13.59 6.79
N LEU A 48 -0.70 12.76 7.30
CA LEU A 48 -1.87 13.23 8.02
C LEU A 48 -1.49 13.92 9.35
N SER A 49 -0.57 13.33 10.12
CA SER A 49 -0.07 13.90 11.38
C SER A 49 0.63 15.23 11.15
N TYR A 50 1.48 15.33 10.13
CA TYR A 50 2.13 16.58 9.75
C TYR A 50 1.12 17.64 9.30
N SER A 51 0.12 17.25 8.51
CA SER A 51 -0.96 18.14 8.09
C SER A 51 -1.74 18.66 9.29
N LEU A 52 -2.05 17.81 10.28
CA LEU A 52 -2.68 18.23 11.52
C LEU A 52 -1.77 19.18 12.31
N SER A 53 -0.49 18.86 12.51
CA SER A 53 0.46 19.73 13.22
C SER A 53 0.68 21.09 12.53
N LYS A 54 0.54 21.15 11.20
CA LYS A 54 0.65 22.41 10.45
C LYS A 54 -0.63 23.25 10.52
N HIS A 55 -1.80 22.62 10.55
CA HIS A 55 -3.09 23.32 10.61
C HIS A 55 -3.57 23.60 12.03
N SER A 56 -3.02 22.90 13.02
CA SER A 56 -3.30 23.11 14.42
C SER A 56 -2.10 23.81 15.06
N LYS A 57 -2.31 24.97 15.71
CA LYS A 57 -1.31 25.57 16.60
C LYS A 57 -1.15 24.75 17.89
N LEU A 58 -1.04 23.41 17.79
CA LEU A 58 -0.89 22.56 18.96
C LEU A 58 0.58 22.65 19.42
N LYS A 59 0.75 23.20 20.61
CA LYS A 59 2.03 23.19 21.32
C LYS A 59 2.54 21.74 21.42
N PRO A 60 3.86 21.51 21.27
CA PRO A 60 4.42 20.19 21.53
C PRO A 60 4.18 19.80 22.99
N LEU A 61 3.95 18.49 23.21
CA LEU A 61 3.78 17.86 24.52
C LEU A 61 4.94 18.15 25.47
#